data_AF-S7WR58-F1
#
_entry.id   AF-S7WR58-F1
#
_cell.length_a   1.000
_cell.length_b   1.000
_cell.length_c   1.000
_cell.angle_alpha   90.00
_cell.angle_beta   90.00
_cell.angle_gamma   90.00
#
_symmetry.space_group_name_H-M   'P 1'
#
loop_
_entity.id
_entity.type
_entity.pdbx_description
1 polymer ?
#
loop_
_entity_poly.entity_id
_entity_poly.type
_entity_poly.pdbx_seq_one_letter_code
_entity_poly.pdbx_strand_id
1 'polypeptide(L)'
;MFIEPSLGKTGNKGPKGQLEVICGSMFSGKTEELIRRLKRALIARQKVEIFKPAIDKRYDDNNVVSHDENIIRSTPVQFAEDILLLAGNCDVVGIDEVQFFDAQIIPVVEKLANAGTRVIIAGLDMDFEGNPFEPMPQLLAIAEYVTKVHAICMKCGDLASFSYRLSADKNKVMLGEKESYEARCRKCFYDL
;
A
#
# COMPACT_ATOMS: atom_id res chain seq x y z
N MET A 1 0.94 -2.30 -19.71
CA MET A 1 -0.22 -3.20 -19.87
C MET A 1 -0.52 -3.76 -18.48
N PHE A 2 -1.62 -3.37 -17.84
CA PHE A 2 -2.06 -3.94 -16.56
C PHE A 2 -2.66 -5.33 -16.84
N ILE A 3 -1.81 -6.34 -16.92
CA ILE A 3 -2.25 -7.73 -17.06
C ILE A 3 -2.65 -8.18 -15.66
N GLU A 4 -3.95 -8.32 -15.42
CA GLU A 4 -4.37 -9.07 -14.24
C GLU A 4 -3.98 -10.53 -14.37
N PRO A 5 -3.44 -11.15 -13.31
CA PRO A 5 -3.20 -12.58 -13.31
C PRO A 5 -4.51 -13.31 -13.62
N SER A 6 -4.45 -14.25 -14.57
CA SER A 6 -5.63 -14.95 -15.09
C SER A 6 -6.45 -15.59 -13.96
N LEU A 7 -7.67 -15.09 -13.75
CA LEU A 7 -8.72 -15.75 -12.97
C LEU A 7 -9.31 -16.92 -13.79
N GLY A 8 -8.48 -17.93 -14.08
CA GLY A 8 -8.87 -19.10 -14.87
C GLY A 8 -9.37 -20.23 -13.97
N LYS A 9 -10.68 -20.52 -13.99
CA LYS A 9 -11.26 -21.76 -13.47
C LYS A 9 -10.82 -22.93 -14.37
N THR A 10 -9.71 -23.56 -14.06
CA THR A 10 -9.34 -24.88 -14.60
C THR A 10 -9.15 -25.83 -13.44
N GLY A 11 -9.76 -27.01 -13.55
CA GLY A 11 -9.97 -27.94 -12.44
C GLY A 11 -8.72 -28.28 -11.65
N ASN A 12 -8.89 -28.30 -10.34
CA ASN A 12 -7.99 -28.89 -9.35
C ASN A 12 -6.68 -28.15 -9.04
N LYS A 13 -6.75 -26.86 -8.66
CA LYS A 13 -5.77 -26.21 -7.78
C LYS A 13 -6.55 -25.32 -6.80
N GLY A 14 -6.28 -25.44 -5.50
CA GLY A 14 -6.84 -24.56 -4.46
C GLY A 14 -6.57 -23.08 -4.77
N PRO A 15 -7.19 -22.15 -4.02
CA PRO A 15 -6.95 -20.73 -4.23
C PRO A 15 -5.44 -20.46 -4.19
N LYS A 16 -4.91 -19.91 -5.30
CA LYS A 16 -3.52 -19.47 -5.37
C LYS A 16 -3.46 -18.13 -4.66
N GLY A 17 -3.19 -18.16 -3.37
CA GLY A 17 -2.85 -16.93 -2.65
C GLY A 17 -1.61 -16.32 -3.28
N GLN A 18 -1.50 -15.01 -3.15
CA GLN A 18 -0.45 -14.22 -3.77
C GLN A 18 -0.31 -12.92 -3.01
N LEU A 19 0.89 -12.34 -3.04
CA LEU A 19 1.22 -11.04 -2.51
C LEU A 19 1.47 -10.06 -3.65
N GLU A 20 0.71 -8.97 -3.64
CA GLU A 20 0.85 -7.84 -4.55
C GLU A 20 1.30 -6.61 -3.75
N VAL A 21 2.38 -5.96 -4.17
CA VAL A 21 2.90 -4.73 -3.55
C VAL A 21 2.71 -3.57 -4.50
N ILE A 22 2.06 -2.51 -4.02
CA ILE A 22 1.94 -1.21 -4.67
C ILE A 22 2.83 -0.23 -3.91
N CYS A 23 3.86 0.30 -4.55
CA CYS A 23 4.83 1.18 -3.89
C CYS A 23 5.12 2.46 -4.66
N GLY A 24 5.76 3.41 -4.00
CA GLY A 24 6.16 4.70 -4.60
C GLY A 24 6.03 5.86 -3.61
N SER A 25 6.45 7.05 -4.04
CA SER A 25 6.41 8.27 -3.23
C SER A 25 4.99 8.65 -2.79
N MET A 26 4.86 9.63 -1.90
CA MET A 26 3.59 10.33 -1.70
C MET A 26 3.05 10.90 -3.03
N PHE A 27 1.73 11.05 -3.11
CA PHE A 27 0.99 11.61 -4.26
C PHE A 27 1.04 10.79 -5.56
N SER A 28 1.56 9.56 -5.52
CA SER A 28 1.70 8.70 -6.70
C SER A 28 0.48 7.85 -7.04
N GLY A 29 -0.60 7.92 -6.25
CA GLY A 29 -1.81 7.16 -6.52
C GLY A 29 -1.85 5.75 -5.88
N LYS A 30 -1.05 5.47 -4.84
CA LYS A 30 -0.96 4.12 -4.23
C LYS A 30 -2.30 3.63 -3.69
N THR A 31 -2.93 4.44 -2.84
CA THR A 31 -4.22 4.14 -2.22
C THR A 31 -5.32 4.01 -3.28
N GLU A 32 -5.28 4.84 -4.32
CA GLU A 32 -6.19 4.79 -5.46
C GLU A 32 -6.06 3.47 -6.24
N GLU A 33 -4.83 3.02 -6.50
CA GLU A 33 -4.56 1.74 -7.16
C GLU A 33 -4.97 0.54 -6.29
N LEU A 34 -4.72 0.60 -4.97
CA LEU A 34 -5.18 -0.40 -4.02
C LEU A 34 -6.71 -0.52 -4.05
N ILE A 35 -7.42 0.60 -3.86
CA ILE A 35 -8.88 0.67 -3.90
C ILE A 35 -9.41 0.15 -5.25
N ARG A 36 -8.77 0.53 -6.37
CA ARG A 36 -9.17 0.06 -7.70
C ARG A 36 -9.14 -1.47 -7.79
N ARG A 37 -8.09 -2.13 -7.29
CA ARG A 37 -7.98 -3.60 -7.30
C ARG A 37 -9.02 -4.26 -6.39
N LEU A 38 -9.26 -3.68 -5.22
CA LEU A 38 -10.24 -4.19 -4.25
C LEU A 38 -11.68 -4.04 -4.76
N LYS A 39 -12.01 -2.92 -5.43
CA LYS A 39 -13.31 -2.74 -6.09
C LYS A 39 -13.57 -3.82 -7.15
N ARG A 40 -12.55 -4.23 -7.91
CA ARG A 40 -12.70 -5.32 -8.88
C ARG A 40 -12.98 -6.67 -8.22
N ALA A 41 -12.37 -6.94 -7.06
CA ALA A 41 -12.67 -8.13 -6.26
C ALA A 41 -14.12 -8.13 -5.74
N LEU A 42 -14.60 -6.98 -5.26
CA LEU A 42 -16.00 -6.81 -4.84
C LEU A 42 -17.00 -7.03 -5.99
N ILE A 43 -16.70 -6.50 -7.19
CA ILE A 43 -17.52 -6.75 -8.39
C ILE A 43 -17.59 -8.25 -8.72
N ALA A 44 -16.49 -8.98 -8.50
CA ALA A 44 -16.42 -10.43 -8.64
C ALA A 44 -17.06 -11.21 -7.46
N ARG A 45 -17.70 -10.52 -6.52
CA ARG A 45 -18.35 -11.08 -5.30
C ARG A 45 -17.40 -11.80 -4.36
N GLN A 46 -16.12 -11.41 -4.36
CA GLN A 46 -15.14 -11.90 -3.39
C GLN A 46 -15.34 -11.19 -2.04
N LYS A 47 -15.04 -11.88 -0.94
CA LYS A 47 -14.99 -11.30 0.40
C LYS A 47 -13.70 -10.51 0.55
N VAL A 48 -13.82 -9.22 0.82
CA VAL A 48 -12.70 -8.28 0.88
C VAL A 48 -12.65 -7.64 2.25
N GLU A 49 -11.48 -7.65 2.88
CA GLU A 49 -11.18 -6.88 4.10
C GLU A 49 -10.05 -5.87 3.81
N ILE A 50 -10.12 -4.69 4.43
CA ILE A 50 -9.08 -3.67 4.31
C ILE A 50 -8.58 -3.28 5.70
N PHE A 51 -7.27 -3.21 5.86
CA PHE A 51 -6.62 -2.79 7.10
C PHE A 51 -5.73 -1.57 6.87
N LYS A 52 -5.61 -0.75 7.92
CA LYS A 52 -4.64 0.34 7.98
C LYS A 52 -4.01 0.40 9.38
N PRO A 53 -2.78 0.89 9.53
CA PRO A 53 -2.16 1.04 10.84
C PRO A 53 -2.89 2.14 11.64
N ALA A 54 -3.19 1.88 12.91
CA ALA A 54 -3.93 2.80 13.77
C ALA A 54 -3.20 4.14 14.04
N ILE A 55 -1.88 4.17 13.84
CA ILE A 55 -1.09 5.40 13.91
C ILE A 55 -1.47 6.37 12.79
N ASP A 56 -1.95 5.86 11.64
CA ASP A 56 -2.34 6.70 10.52
C ASP A 56 -3.75 7.30 10.69
N LYS A 57 -3.76 8.48 11.33
CA LYS A 57 -4.95 9.31 11.56
C LYS A 57 -5.16 10.40 10.51
N ARG A 58 -4.39 10.39 9.40
CA ARG A 58 -4.40 11.47 8.38
C ARG A 58 -5.73 11.60 7.66
N TYR A 59 -6.55 10.56 7.75
CA TYR A 59 -7.90 10.47 7.22
C TYR A 59 -8.75 9.80 8.29
N ASP A 60 -9.82 10.52 8.68
CA ASP A 60 -10.98 10.13 9.49
C ASP A 60 -10.94 8.70 10.07
N ASP A 61 -11.18 8.58 11.39
CA ASP A 61 -10.98 7.36 12.19
C ASP A 61 -11.62 6.09 11.61
N ASN A 62 -12.57 6.20 10.67
CA ASN A 62 -13.33 5.09 10.10
C ASN A 62 -13.38 5.00 8.54
N ASN A 63 -12.83 5.97 7.79
CA ASN A 63 -13.03 6.03 6.34
C ASN A 63 -11.72 6.22 5.58
N VAL A 64 -11.33 5.25 4.75
CA VAL A 64 -10.35 5.52 3.68
C VAL A 64 -11.09 6.31 2.62
N VAL A 65 -10.89 7.62 2.66
CA VAL A 65 -11.49 8.56 1.71
C VAL A 65 -10.79 8.40 0.36
N SER A 66 -11.55 7.95 -0.64
CA SER A 66 -11.41 8.44 -2.01
C SER A 66 -12.47 9.53 -2.17
N HIS A 67 -12.13 10.63 -2.82
CA HIS A 67 -12.92 11.86 -2.95
C HIS A 67 -14.25 11.72 -3.74
N ASP A 68 -14.70 10.48 -3.97
CA ASP A 68 -15.93 10.10 -4.67
C ASP A 68 -16.67 9.05 -3.83
N GLU A 69 -18.00 9.07 -3.87
CA GLU A 69 -19.03 8.38 -3.05
C GLU A 69 -18.96 6.84 -2.93
N ASN A 70 -17.81 6.20 -3.14
CA ASN A 70 -17.56 4.77 -3.14
C ASN A 70 -16.51 4.38 -2.08
N ILE A 71 -16.87 4.53 -0.81
CA ILE A 71 -16.00 4.24 0.35
C ILE A 71 -15.96 2.74 0.60
N ILE A 72 -14.76 2.13 0.58
CA ILE A 72 -14.54 0.82 1.21
C ILE A 72 -14.04 1.08 2.62
N ARG A 73 -14.76 0.58 3.62
CA ARG A 73 -14.36 0.74 5.03
C ARG A 73 -13.07 -0.01 5.29
N SER A 74 -12.13 0.64 5.99
CA SER A 74 -10.91 0.00 6.49
C SER A 74 -10.97 -0.14 7.99
N THR A 75 -10.46 -1.25 8.50
CA THR A 75 -10.31 -1.48 9.93
C THR A 75 -8.93 -1.00 10.39
N PRO A 76 -8.83 0.00 11.28
CA PRO A 76 -7.57 0.37 11.89
C PRO A 76 -7.09 -0.74 12.83
N VAL A 77 -5.81 -1.11 12.76
CA VAL A 77 -5.18 -2.14 13.60
C VAL A 77 -3.92 -1.61 14.26
N GLN A 78 -3.69 -1.98 15.53
CA GLN A 78 -2.50 -1.56 16.26
C GLN A 78 -1.31 -2.46 15.94
N PHE A 79 -1.55 -3.77 15.86
CA PHE A 79 -0.52 -4.77 15.60
C PHE A 79 -0.83 -5.52 14.31
N ALA A 80 0.21 -5.88 13.55
CA ALA A 80 0.04 -6.62 12.30
C ALA A 80 -0.67 -7.98 12.51
N GLU A 81 -0.44 -8.62 13.66
CA GLU A 81 -1.00 -9.92 14.00
C GLU A 81 -2.53 -9.91 14.12
N ASP A 82 -3.13 -8.78 14.49
CA ASP A 82 -4.59 -8.61 14.59
C ASP A 82 -5.27 -8.85 13.23
N ILE A 83 -4.56 -8.59 12.13
CA ILE A 83 -5.05 -8.81 10.76
C ILE A 83 -5.38 -10.29 10.55
N LEU A 84 -4.61 -11.23 11.10
CA LEU A 84 -4.89 -12.66 10.95
C LEU A 84 -6.24 -13.05 11.57
N LEU A 85 -6.57 -12.47 12.73
CA LEU A 85 -7.83 -12.73 13.42
C LEU A 85 -9.00 -12.06 12.67
N LEU A 86 -8.81 -10.81 12.25
CA LEU A 86 -9.85 -10.00 11.64
C LEU A 86 -10.14 -10.37 10.17
N ALA A 87 -9.14 -10.87 9.44
CA ALA A 87 -9.30 -11.32 8.05
C ALA A 87 -10.25 -12.52 7.94
N GLY A 88 -10.26 -13.41 8.94
CA GLY A 88 -11.13 -14.59 8.96
C GLY A 88 -11.03 -15.42 7.67
N ASN A 89 -12.18 -15.68 7.04
CA ASN A 89 -12.29 -16.43 5.78
C ASN A 89 -12.51 -15.51 4.57
N CYS A 90 -11.74 -14.43 4.46
CA CYS A 90 -11.80 -13.53 3.31
C CYS A 90 -11.00 -14.08 2.11
N ASP A 91 -11.41 -13.67 0.90
CA ASP A 91 -10.73 -14.05 -0.34
C ASP A 91 -9.59 -13.07 -0.65
N VAL A 92 -9.75 -11.80 -0.28
CA VAL A 92 -8.81 -10.72 -0.57
C VAL A 92 -8.60 -9.84 0.66
N VAL A 93 -7.33 -9.52 0.96
CA VAL A 93 -6.94 -8.58 2.02
C VAL A 93 -6.21 -7.39 1.39
N GLY A 94 -6.71 -6.19 1.64
CA GLY A 94 -6.03 -4.92 1.36
C GLY A 94 -5.32 -4.39 2.61
N ILE A 95 -4.09 -3.90 2.48
CA ILE A 95 -3.38 -3.23 3.58
C ILE A 95 -2.80 -1.92 3.04
N ASP A 96 -3.27 -0.79 3.54
CA ASP A 96 -2.72 0.51 3.16
C ASP A 96 -1.66 0.98 4.16
N GLU A 97 -0.77 1.84 3.68
CA GLU A 97 0.27 2.52 4.48
C GLU A 97 1.15 1.55 5.28
N VAL A 98 1.50 0.42 4.64
CA VAL A 98 2.11 -0.75 5.28
C VAL A 98 3.48 -0.45 5.91
N GLN A 99 4.16 0.61 5.46
CA GLN A 99 5.44 1.03 6.02
C GLN A 99 5.37 1.49 7.49
N PHE A 100 4.17 1.73 8.03
CA PHE A 100 4.00 2.07 9.45
C PHE A 100 3.74 0.85 10.35
N PHE A 101 3.68 -0.36 9.79
CA PHE A 101 3.79 -1.58 10.60
C PHE A 101 5.25 -1.91 10.89
N ASP A 102 5.46 -2.67 11.96
CA ASP A 102 6.76 -3.26 12.24
C ASP A 102 7.04 -4.48 11.35
N ALA A 103 8.19 -5.13 11.57
CA ALA A 103 8.60 -6.30 10.81
C ALA A 103 7.65 -7.50 10.93
N GLN A 104 6.72 -7.54 11.89
CA GLN A 104 5.75 -8.63 12.01
C GLN A 104 4.74 -8.66 10.87
N ILE A 105 4.61 -7.57 10.11
CA ILE A 105 3.75 -7.57 8.92
C ILE A 105 4.20 -8.57 7.86
N ILE A 106 5.50 -8.83 7.75
CA ILE A 106 6.08 -9.75 6.76
C ILE A 106 5.53 -11.18 6.97
N PRO A 107 5.72 -11.84 8.13
CA PRO A 107 5.18 -13.18 8.34
C PRO A 107 3.64 -13.22 8.34
N VAL A 108 2.95 -12.11 8.64
CA VAL A 108 1.48 -12.02 8.56
C VAL A 108 1.01 -12.12 7.11
N VAL A 109 1.57 -11.31 6.20
CA VAL A 109 1.15 -11.34 4.79
C VAL A 109 1.54 -12.64 4.11
N GLU A 110 2.69 -13.22 4.47
CA GLU A 110 3.10 -14.55 4.00
C GLU A 110 2.13 -15.65 4.45
N LYS A 111 1.71 -15.63 5.73
CA LYS A 111 0.74 -16.62 6.24
C LYS A 111 -0.58 -16.53 5.50
N LEU A 112 -1.10 -15.33 5.26
CA LEU A 112 -2.34 -15.11 4.50
C LEU A 112 -2.20 -15.62 3.05
N ALA A 113 -1.12 -15.23 2.37
CA ALA A 113 -0.86 -15.68 1.00
C ALA A 113 -0.71 -17.20 0.91
N ASN A 114 0.04 -17.81 1.82
CA ASN A 114 0.20 -19.27 1.88
C ASN A 114 -1.10 -20.01 2.22
N ALA A 115 -2.05 -19.36 2.91
CA ALA A 115 -3.39 -19.90 3.18
C ALA A 115 -4.35 -19.77 1.99
N GLY A 116 -3.91 -19.17 0.88
CA GLY A 116 -4.72 -19.02 -0.33
C GLY A 116 -5.37 -17.64 -0.49
N THR A 117 -5.14 -16.71 0.45
CA THR A 117 -5.68 -15.35 0.36
C THR A 117 -4.89 -14.50 -0.63
N ARG A 118 -5.59 -13.69 -1.43
CA ARG A 118 -4.94 -12.66 -2.25
C ARG A 118 -4.66 -11.43 -1.38
N VAL A 119 -3.39 -11.15 -1.12
CA VAL A 119 -2.96 -10.02 -0.30
C VAL A 119 -2.46 -8.89 -1.20
N ILE A 120 -3.02 -7.69 -1.05
CA ILE A 120 -2.64 -6.50 -1.80
C ILE A 120 -2.23 -5.44 -0.78
N ILE A 121 -0.96 -5.03 -0.81
CA ILE A 121 -0.44 -4.02 0.11
C ILE A 121 -0.02 -2.77 -0.63
N ALA A 122 -0.16 -1.62 0.02
CA ALA A 122 0.30 -0.32 -0.47
C ALA A 122 1.19 0.36 0.57
N GLY A 123 2.29 0.98 0.13
CA GLY A 123 3.17 1.71 1.04
C GLY A 123 4.27 2.54 0.37
N LEU A 124 4.87 3.44 1.13
CA LEU A 124 6.03 4.24 0.69
C LEU A 124 7.26 3.34 0.59
N ASP A 125 7.89 3.25 -0.58
CA ASP A 125 9.12 2.47 -0.75
C ASP A 125 10.36 3.13 -0.14
N MET A 126 10.36 4.45 -0.03
CA MET A 126 11.45 5.24 0.55
C MET A 126 10.92 6.27 1.55
N ASP A 127 11.76 6.59 2.54
CA ASP A 127 11.54 7.72 3.42
C ASP A 127 11.91 9.06 2.74
N PHE A 128 11.75 10.15 3.48
CA PHE A 128 11.98 11.50 2.96
C PHE A 128 13.46 11.80 2.64
N GLU A 129 14.39 11.00 3.16
CA GLU A 129 15.82 11.09 2.88
C GLU A 129 16.20 10.26 1.65
N GLY A 130 15.24 9.54 1.07
CA GLY A 130 15.45 8.62 -0.05
C GLY A 130 16.04 7.28 0.37
N ASN A 131 16.05 6.97 1.67
CA ASN A 131 16.44 5.65 2.16
C ASN A 131 15.27 4.68 2.06
N PRO A 132 15.50 3.37 1.88
CA PRO A 132 14.42 2.39 1.90
C PRO A 132 13.61 2.46 3.21
N PHE A 133 12.28 2.45 3.09
CA PHE A 133 11.39 2.50 4.25
C PHE A 133 11.07 1.08 4.73
N GLU A 134 11.64 0.68 5.86
CA GLU A 134 11.35 -0.63 6.47
C GLU A 134 9.87 -0.73 6.86
N PRO A 135 9.17 -1.86 6.57
CA PRO A 135 9.67 -3.15 6.07
C PRO A 135 9.45 -3.38 4.56
N MET A 136 9.35 -2.31 3.77
CA MET A 136 9.05 -2.42 2.33
C MET A 136 10.08 -3.20 1.51
N PRO A 137 11.41 -3.13 1.75
CA PRO A 137 12.38 -3.88 0.97
C PRO A 137 12.12 -5.39 0.96
N GLN A 138 11.77 -5.95 2.12
CA GLN A 138 11.49 -7.36 2.30
C GLN A 138 10.18 -7.72 1.61
N LEU A 139 9.13 -6.91 1.83
CA LEU A 139 7.82 -7.10 1.19
C LEU A 139 7.93 -7.10 -0.34
N LEU A 140 8.71 -6.18 -0.91
CA LEU A 140 8.99 -6.12 -2.34
C LEU A 140 9.72 -7.37 -2.85
N ALA A 141 10.61 -7.95 -2.04
CA ALA A 141 11.40 -9.12 -2.42
C ALA A 141 10.59 -10.43 -2.42
N ILE A 142 9.63 -10.57 -1.52
CA ILE A 142 8.81 -11.80 -1.39
C ILE A 142 7.55 -11.79 -2.25
N ALA A 143 7.17 -10.66 -2.84
CA ALA A 143 5.92 -10.52 -3.58
C ALA A 143 5.97 -11.10 -4.99
N GLU A 144 4.89 -11.76 -5.42
CA GLU A 144 4.72 -12.22 -6.80
C GLU A 144 4.54 -11.05 -7.78
N TYR A 145 3.95 -9.94 -7.31
CA TYR A 145 3.71 -8.75 -8.14
C TYR A 145 4.13 -7.47 -7.43
N VAL A 146 4.97 -6.68 -8.10
CA VAL A 146 5.38 -5.35 -7.63
C VAL A 146 4.96 -4.29 -8.64
N THR A 147 4.22 -3.29 -8.18
CA THR A 147 3.78 -2.13 -8.98
C THR A 147 4.34 -0.86 -8.35
N LYS A 148 5.36 -0.27 -8.97
CA LYS A 148 5.87 1.05 -8.57
C LYS A 148 5.10 2.14 -9.31
N VAL A 149 4.27 2.88 -8.59
CA VAL A 149 3.54 4.04 -9.11
C VAL A 149 4.36 5.31 -8.92
N HIS A 150 4.17 6.27 -9.81
CA HIS A 150 4.94 7.51 -9.85
C HIS A 150 4.02 8.71 -9.74
N ALA A 151 4.46 9.72 -8.98
CA ALA A 151 3.83 11.02 -8.96
C ALA A 151 4.39 11.91 -10.09
N ILE A 152 3.94 13.15 -10.15
CA ILE A 152 4.51 14.19 -11.01
C ILE A 152 5.37 15.12 -10.16
N CYS A 153 6.57 15.46 -10.66
CA CYS A 153 7.50 16.32 -9.95
C CYS A 153 6.96 17.74 -9.90
N MET A 154 6.81 18.27 -8.68
CA MET A 154 6.30 19.63 -8.46
C MET A 154 7.28 20.73 -8.86
N LYS A 155 8.57 20.41 -9.06
CA LYS A 155 9.59 21.36 -9.55
C LYS A 155 9.68 21.44 -11.09
N CYS A 156 9.64 20.30 -11.79
CA CYS A 156 9.96 20.25 -13.22
C CYS A 156 8.92 19.55 -14.11
N GLY A 157 7.91 18.89 -13.54
CA GLY A 157 6.88 18.16 -14.30
C GLY A 157 7.26 16.74 -14.74
N ASP A 158 8.50 16.28 -14.50
CA ASP A 158 8.91 14.90 -14.80
C ASP A 158 8.28 13.87 -13.84
N LEU A 159 8.46 12.58 -14.12
CA LEU A 159 8.10 11.51 -13.19
C LEU A 159 8.84 11.65 -11.85
N ALA A 160 8.07 11.69 -10.77
CA ALA A 160 8.57 11.74 -9.41
C ALA A 160 8.62 10.37 -8.76
N SER A 161 9.67 10.15 -7.98
CA SER A 161 9.89 8.92 -7.22
C SER A 161 10.24 9.18 -5.76
N PHE A 162 10.39 10.45 -5.36
CA PHE A 162 10.83 10.84 -4.03
C PHE A 162 9.80 11.72 -3.34
N SER A 163 9.64 11.51 -2.05
CA SER A 163 8.89 12.40 -1.16
C SER A 163 9.85 13.38 -0.53
N TYR A 164 9.96 14.57 -1.10
CA TYR A 164 10.81 15.63 -0.55
C TYR A 164 10.09 16.35 0.59
N ARG A 165 10.76 16.51 1.73
CA ARG A 165 10.23 17.25 2.87
C ARG A 165 10.62 18.72 2.80
N LEU A 166 9.65 19.61 2.95
CA LEU A 166 9.85 21.07 2.95
C LEU A 166 10.25 21.62 4.32
N SER A 167 9.87 20.94 5.40
CA SER A 167 10.22 21.31 6.78
C SER A 167 11.63 20.86 7.16
N ALA A 168 12.25 21.62 8.08
CA ALA A 168 13.55 21.30 8.68
C ALA A 168 13.49 20.21 9.77
N ASP A 169 12.29 19.74 10.15
CA ASP A 169 12.15 18.64 11.11
C ASP A 169 12.77 17.35 10.55
N LYS A 170 13.52 16.63 11.39
CA LYS A 170 14.20 15.37 11.09
C LYS A 170 13.44 14.13 11.55
N ASN A 171 12.30 14.27 12.22
CA ASN A 171 11.47 13.14 12.62
C ASN A 171 11.06 12.31 11.40
N LYS A 172 11.36 11.00 11.39
CA LYS A 172 11.05 10.14 10.23
C LYS A 172 9.56 10.08 9.90
N VAL A 173 8.70 10.24 10.91
CA VAL A 173 7.25 10.15 10.78
C VAL A 173 6.65 11.52 11.07
N MET A 174 6.18 12.22 10.03
CA MET A 174 5.27 13.36 10.17
C MET A 174 3.97 13.02 9.46
N LEU A 175 3.02 12.51 10.24
CA LEU A 175 1.69 12.18 9.75
C LEU A 175 0.82 13.44 9.75
N GLY A 176 0.26 13.82 8.61
CA GLY A 176 -0.86 14.78 8.55
C GLY A 176 -0.57 16.09 7.84
N GLU A 177 0.69 16.38 7.51
CA GLU A 177 1.06 17.64 6.87
C GLU A 177 1.39 17.41 5.40
N LYS A 178 0.36 17.27 4.55
CA LYS A 178 0.57 17.24 3.09
C LYS A 178 1.34 18.46 2.60
N GLU A 179 1.16 19.59 3.25
CA GLU A 179 1.85 20.85 2.96
C GLU A 179 3.35 20.81 3.28
N SER A 180 3.80 19.83 4.08
CA SER A 180 5.20 19.63 4.43
C SER A 180 5.95 18.72 3.45
N TYR A 181 5.29 18.18 2.42
CA TYR A 181 5.89 17.27 1.44
C TYR A 181 5.52 17.62 -0.01
N GLU A 182 6.47 17.42 -0.91
CA GLU A 182 6.22 17.46 -2.35
C GLU A 182 6.89 16.30 -3.08
N ALA A 183 6.28 15.86 -4.18
CA ALA A 183 6.85 14.83 -5.02
C ALA A 183 7.97 15.41 -5.90
N ARG A 184 9.14 14.77 -5.88
CA ARG A 184 10.29 15.16 -6.72
C ARG A 184 10.83 14.03 -7.59
N CYS A 185 11.30 14.40 -8.78
CA CYS A 185 12.15 13.54 -9.60
C CYS A 185 13.54 13.45 -8.98
N ARG A 186 14.36 12.50 -9.45
CA ARG A 186 15.72 12.29 -8.94
C ARG A 186 16.58 13.55 -9.00
N LYS A 187 16.54 14.26 -10.13
CA LYS A 187 17.32 15.49 -10.35
C LYS A 187 16.97 16.56 -9.33
N CYS A 188 15.67 16.85 -9.16
CA CYS A 188 15.19 17.86 -8.22
C CYS A 188 15.33 17.46 -6.74
N PHE A 189 15.45 16.17 -6.45
CA PHE A 189 15.65 15.68 -5.08
C PHE A 189 17.10 15.82 -4.62
N TYR A 190 18.06 15.49 -5.48
CA TYR A 190 19.50 15.56 -5.18
C TYR A 190 20.18 16.85 -5.68
N ASP A 191 19.40 17.78 -6.24
CA ASP A 191 19.89 19.00 -6.91
C ASP A 191 21.04 18.74 -7.89
N LEU A 192 20.86 17.74 -8.76
CA LEU A 192 21.80 17.31 -9.82
C LEU A 192 21.78 18.20 -11.07
#